data_AF-A0A7C4WXZ4-F1
#
_entry.id   AF-A0A7C4WXZ4-F1
#
_cell.length_a   1.000
_cell.length_b   1.000
_cell.length_c   1.000
_cell.angle_alpha   90.00
_cell.angle_beta   90.00
_cell.angle_gamma   90.00
#
_symmetry.space_group_name_H-M   'P 1'
#
loop_
_entity.id
_entity.type
_entity.pdbx_description
1 polymer ?
#
loop_
_entity_poly.entity_id
_entity_poly.type
_entity_poly.pdbx_seq_one_letter_code
_entity_poly.pdbx_strand_id
1 'polypeptide(L)'
;MKKIIIAAGIILVLLVVLIFVLFTLFGGKAIKFGVEAGGTAALKVPVSLQDASLSILGGKVELAGLNIKNPEGYQHSDFMSMGKAAVVLNTKSLLSDTVEIQKIQLDDIQLTIEQKGLSENNLQAILNNLPKSDKP
;
A
#
# COMPACT_ATOMS: atom_id res chain seq x y z
N MET A 1 -42.39 -12.36 15.76
CA MET A 1 -41.08 -13.05 15.70
C MET A 1 -40.59 -13.25 14.25
N LYS A 2 -41.29 -14.01 13.39
CA LYS A 2 -40.86 -14.23 11.98
C LYS A 2 -40.61 -12.93 11.18
N LYS A 3 -41.49 -11.92 11.30
CA LYS A 3 -41.34 -10.62 10.63
C LYS A 3 -40.10 -9.82 11.09
N ILE A 4 -39.71 -9.95 12.36
CA ILE A 4 -38.54 -9.28 12.93
C ILE A 4 -37.26 -9.97 12.43
N ILE A 5 -37.24 -11.31 12.38
CA ILE A 5 -36.11 -12.07 11.83
C ILE A 5 -35.90 -11.75 10.35
N ILE A 6 -36.99 -11.65 9.57
CA ILE A 6 -36.92 -11.26 8.15
C ILE A 6 -36.39 -9.82 8.00
N ALA A 7 -36.91 -8.88 8.78
CA ALA A 7 -36.45 -7.49 8.75
C ALA A 7 -34.96 -7.37 9.14
N ALA A 8 -34.51 -8.09 10.18
CA ALA A 8 -33.12 -8.13 10.58
C ALA A 8 -32.21 -8.73 9.49
N GLY A 9 -32.65 -9.80 8.83
CA GLY A 9 -31.93 -10.40 7.71
C GLY A 9 -31.78 -9.45 6.53
N ILE A 10 -32.84 -8.70 6.19
CA ILE A 10 -32.79 -7.69 5.11
C ILE A 10 -31.80 -6.57 5.46
N ILE A 11 -31.84 -6.06 6.69
CA ILE A 11 -30.92 -5.01 7.14
C ILE A 11 -29.46 -5.49 7.05
N LEU A 12 -29.18 -6.73 7.47
CA LEU A 12 -27.83 -7.30 7.39
C LEU A 12 -27.35 -7.38 5.93
N VAL A 13 -28.19 -7.86 5.02
CA VAL A 13 -27.85 -7.93 3.58
C VAL A 13 -27.59 -6.53 3.02
N LEU A 14 -28.42 -5.55 3.35
CA LEU A 14 -28.22 -4.16 2.92
C LEU A 14 -26.90 -3.59 3.43
N LEU A 15 -26.52 -3.88 4.68
CA LEU A 15 -25.24 -3.47 5.24
C LEU A 15 -24.05 -4.10 4.50
N VAL A 16 -24.11 -5.41 4.21
CA VAL A 16 -23.05 -6.09 3.45
C VAL A 16 -22.90 -5.51 2.05
N VAL A 17 -24.01 -5.25 1.36
CA VAL A 17 -23.99 -4.61 0.04
C VAL A 17 -23.42 -3.20 0.13
N LEU A 18 -23.83 -2.40 1.12
CA LEU A 18 -23.30 -1.06 1.33
C LEU A 18 -21.79 -1.09 1.55
N ILE A 19 -21.29 -1.97 2.42
CA ILE A 19 -19.86 -2.14 2.68
C ILE A 19 -19.13 -2.52 1.38
N PHE A 20 -19.64 -3.51 0.65
CA PHE A 20 -19.05 -3.92 -0.63
C PHE A 20 -18.95 -2.75 -1.62
N VAL A 21 -20.02 -1.97 -1.78
CA VAL A 21 -20.04 -0.79 -2.65
C VAL A 21 -19.01 0.24 -2.18
N LEU A 22 -18.94 0.55 -0.87
CA LEU A 22 -17.97 1.49 -0.33
C LEU A 22 -16.53 1.03 -0.62
N PHE A 23 -16.21 -0.25 -0.42
CA PHE A 23 -14.88 -0.76 -0.74
C PHE A 23 -14.55 -0.66 -2.24
N THR A 24 -15.51 -0.95 -3.13
CA THR A 24 -15.27 -0.81 -4.58
C THR A 24 -15.04 0.63 -5.01
N LEU A 25 -15.69 1.61 -4.36
CA LEU A 25 -15.60 3.02 -4.72
C LEU A 25 -14.42 3.75 -4.05
N PHE A 26 -14.06 3.35 -2.82
CA PHE A 26 -13.10 4.08 -1.99
C PHE A 26 -11.84 3.28 -1.64
N GLY A 27 -11.82 1.97 -1.86
CA GLY A 27 -10.69 1.10 -1.49
C GLY A 27 -9.37 1.54 -2.12
N GLY A 28 -9.38 1.87 -3.42
CA GLY A 28 -8.20 2.40 -4.10
C GLY A 28 -7.69 3.70 -3.48
N LYS A 29 -8.58 4.66 -3.22
CA LYS A 29 -8.23 5.93 -2.56
C LYS A 29 -7.67 5.72 -1.15
N ALA A 30 -8.25 4.81 -0.38
CA ALA A 30 -7.78 4.46 0.96
C ALA A 30 -6.37 3.84 0.93
N ILE A 31 -6.11 2.93 -0.02
CA ILE A 31 -4.78 2.34 -0.23
C ILE A 31 -3.78 3.42 -0.61
N LYS A 32 -4.11 4.27 -1.59
CA LYS A 32 -3.26 5.40 -2.00
C LYS A 32 -2.90 6.27 -0.81
N PHE A 33 -3.89 6.74 -0.07
CA PHE A 33 -3.66 7.55 1.12
C PHE A 33 -2.79 6.83 2.16
N GLY A 34 -3.04 5.54 2.42
CA GLY A 34 -2.24 4.74 3.34
C GLY A 34 -0.78 4.59 2.91
N VAL A 35 -0.52 4.38 1.62
CA VAL A 35 0.83 4.30 1.05
C VAL A 35 1.55 5.65 1.16
N GLU A 36 0.90 6.75 0.78
CA GLU A 36 1.49 8.09 0.84
C GLU A 36 1.78 8.51 2.28
N ALA A 37 0.80 8.39 3.18
CA ALA A 37 0.94 8.77 4.58
C ALA A 37 1.91 7.86 5.33
N GLY A 38 1.75 6.53 5.20
CA GLY A 38 2.59 5.55 5.87
C GLY A 38 4.02 5.56 5.36
N GLY A 39 4.21 5.64 4.03
CA GLY A 39 5.52 5.75 3.41
C GLY A 39 6.24 7.05 3.81
N THR A 40 5.54 8.19 3.78
CA THR A 40 6.11 9.47 4.20
C THR A 40 6.51 9.44 5.68
N ALA A 41 5.66 8.88 6.55
CA ALA A 41 5.95 8.76 7.97
C ALA A 41 7.15 7.83 8.25
N ALA A 42 7.24 6.69 7.56
CA ALA A 42 8.30 5.71 7.77
C ALA A 42 9.65 6.14 7.17
N LEU A 43 9.64 6.76 5.99
CA LEU A 43 10.86 7.13 5.26
C LEU A 43 11.32 8.57 5.55
N LYS A 44 10.47 9.38 6.18
CA LYS A 44 10.66 10.83 6.47
C LYS A 44 11.02 11.67 5.24
N VAL A 45 10.56 11.23 4.08
CA VAL A 45 10.66 11.94 2.80
C VAL A 45 9.30 11.84 2.10
N PRO A 46 8.92 12.81 1.25
CA PRO A 46 7.65 12.74 0.55
C PRO A 46 7.52 11.46 -0.29
N VAL A 47 6.44 10.72 -0.06
CA VAL A 47 6.01 9.58 -0.87
C VAL A 47 4.70 9.93 -1.56
N SER A 48 4.65 9.71 -2.86
CA SER A 48 3.45 9.98 -3.68
C SER A 48 3.12 8.76 -4.53
N LEU A 49 1.84 8.58 -4.82
CA LEU A 49 1.35 7.51 -5.66
C LEU A 49 0.37 8.08 -6.68
N GLN A 50 0.52 7.75 -7.96
CA GLN A 50 -0.42 8.22 -8.97
C GLN A 50 -1.81 7.63 -8.72
N ASP A 51 -1.90 6.31 -8.62
CA ASP A 51 -3.16 5.60 -8.42
C ASP A 51 -3.00 4.28 -7.67
N ALA A 52 -4.09 3.81 -7.07
CA ALA A 52 -4.18 2.48 -6.49
C ALA A 52 -5.54 1.86 -6.77
N SER A 53 -5.55 0.56 -7.05
CA SER A 53 -6.77 -0.19 -7.28
C SER A 53 -6.82 -1.45 -6.42
N LEU A 54 -8.04 -1.83 -6.04
CA LEU A 54 -8.35 -3.00 -5.24
C LEU A 54 -9.44 -3.81 -5.95
N SER A 55 -9.13 -5.05 -6.30
CA SER A 55 -10.11 -6.05 -6.72
C SER A 55 -10.30 -7.06 -5.60
N ILE A 56 -11.41 -6.92 -4.87
CA ILE A 56 -11.72 -7.79 -3.72
C ILE A 56 -11.95 -9.23 -4.19
N LEU A 57 -12.80 -9.42 -5.21
CA LEU A 57 -13.11 -10.75 -5.75
C LEU A 57 -11.90 -11.39 -6.43
N GLY A 58 -11.04 -10.58 -7.05
CA GLY A 58 -9.81 -11.04 -7.68
C GLY A 58 -8.62 -11.18 -6.72
N GLY A 59 -8.76 -10.81 -5.45
CA GLY A 59 -7.68 -10.84 -4.45
C GLY A 59 -6.47 -10.01 -4.85
N LYS A 60 -6.67 -8.90 -5.56
CA LYS A 60 -5.58 -8.17 -6.22
C LYS A 60 -5.52 -6.73 -5.76
N VAL A 61 -4.32 -6.27 -5.43
CA VAL A 61 -3.99 -4.85 -5.22
C VAL A 61 -2.98 -4.43 -6.27
N GLU A 62 -3.22 -3.30 -6.92
CA GLU A 62 -2.24 -2.68 -7.82
C GLU A 62 -1.98 -1.24 -7.42
N LEU A 63 -0.71 -0.86 -7.45
CA LEU A 63 -0.21 0.50 -7.25
C LEU A 63 0.42 0.97 -8.56
N ALA A 64 0.16 2.20 -8.96
CA ALA A 64 0.72 2.80 -10.17
C ALA A 64 1.42 4.11 -9.86
N GLY A 65 2.60 4.30 -10.47
CA GLY A 65 3.38 5.53 -10.38
C GLY A 65 3.78 5.88 -8.94
N LEU A 66 4.43 4.95 -8.23
CA LEU A 66 5.01 5.25 -6.91
C LEU A 66 6.26 6.11 -7.11
N ASN A 67 6.39 7.16 -6.32
CA ASN A 67 7.56 8.04 -6.31
C ASN A 67 7.95 8.35 -4.86
N ILE A 68 9.22 8.15 -4.55
CA ILE A 68 9.84 8.43 -3.26
C ILE A 68 10.92 9.48 -3.50
N LYS A 69 10.76 10.65 -2.85
CA LYS A 69 11.73 11.73 -2.95
C LYS A 69 13.04 11.39 -2.24
N ASN A 70 14.12 11.99 -2.71
CA ASN A 70 15.38 11.97 -1.98
C ASN A 70 15.27 12.81 -0.70
N PRO A 71 16.04 12.47 0.35
CA PRO A 71 16.25 13.35 1.48
C PRO A 71 16.89 14.68 1.04
N GLU A 72 16.81 15.69 1.89
CA GLU A 72 17.45 16.98 1.59
C GLU A 72 18.97 16.86 1.39
N GLY A 73 19.50 17.70 0.51
CA GLY A 73 20.92 17.83 0.21
C GLY A 73 21.47 16.85 -0.82
N TYR A 74 20.69 15.92 -1.37
CA TYR A 74 21.09 15.09 -2.52
C TYR A 74 20.79 15.82 -3.85
N GLN A 75 21.52 15.47 -4.91
CA GLN A 75 21.47 16.18 -6.19
C GLN A 75 20.19 15.89 -6.98
N HIS A 76 19.76 14.63 -7.03
CA HIS A 76 18.53 14.24 -7.73
C HIS A 76 17.33 14.41 -6.83
N SER A 77 16.19 14.80 -7.39
CA SER A 77 14.95 14.97 -6.63
C SER A 77 14.37 13.66 -6.10
N ASP A 78 14.54 12.56 -6.86
CA ASP A 78 13.83 11.30 -6.63
C ASP A 78 14.83 10.22 -6.26
N PHE A 79 14.58 9.55 -5.14
CA PHE A 79 15.35 8.39 -4.69
C PHE A 79 14.94 7.14 -5.47
N MET A 80 13.63 6.92 -5.58
CA MET A 80 13.06 5.75 -6.23
C MET A 80 11.77 6.14 -6.94
N SER A 81 11.58 5.59 -8.14
CA SER A 81 10.29 5.56 -8.81
C SER A 81 9.97 4.13 -9.24
N MET A 82 8.67 3.83 -9.36
CA MET A 82 8.19 2.54 -9.83
C MET A 82 6.90 2.74 -10.61
N GLY A 83 6.89 2.25 -11.85
CA GLY A 83 5.74 2.36 -12.74
C GLY A 83 4.55 1.57 -12.22
N LYS A 84 4.76 0.31 -11.81
CA LYS A 84 3.69 -0.57 -11.34
C LYS A 84 4.15 -1.52 -10.25
N ALA A 85 3.31 -1.71 -9.23
CA ALA A 85 3.37 -2.85 -8.32
C ALA A 85 2.03 -3.58 -8.28
N ALA A 86 2.06 -4.90 -8.22
CA ALA A 86 0.87 -5.73 -8.10
C ALA A 86 1.12 -6.87 -7.11
N VAL A 87 0.15 -7.08 -6.22
CA VAL A 87 0.09 -8.22 -5.31
C VAL A 87 -1.20 -8.99 -5.56
N VAL A 88 -1.09 -10.31 -5.73
CA VAL A 88 -2.22 -11.23 -5.88
C VAL A 88 -2.23 -12.20 -4.71
N LEU A 89 -3.36 -12.27 -4.02
CA LEU A 89 -3.60 -13.03 -2.81
C LEU A 89 -4.59 -14.15 -3.08
N ASN A 90 -4.47 -15.25 -2.34
CA ASN A 90 -5.57 -16.19 -2.19
C ASN A 90 -6.63 -15.57 -1.28
N THR A 91 -7.78 -15.16 -1.82
CA THR A 91 -8.84 -14.51 -1.03
C THR A 91 -9.37 -15.39 0.10
N LYS A 92 -9.32 -16.71 -0.05
CA LYS A 92 -9.74 -17.67 1.00
C LYS A 92 -8.79 -17.67 2.19
N SER A 93 -7.49 -17.42 1.96
CA SER A 93 -6.49 -17.44 3.03
C SER A 93 -6.60 -16.23 3.95
N LEU A 94 -7.28 -15.15 3.54
CA LEU A 94 -7.49 -13.96 4.38
C LEU A 94 -8.30 -14.24 5.65
N LEU A 95 -9.07 -15.34 5.66
CA LEU A 95 -9.84 -15.79 6.82
C LEU A 95 -9.09 -16.83 7.67
N SER A 96 -7.86 -17.18 7.28
CA SER A 96 -7.03 -18.17 7.97
C SER A 96 -5.86 -17.51 8.68
N ASP A 97 -5.17 -18.27 9.53
CA ASP A 97 -4.00 -17.78 10.27
C ASP A 97 -2.82 -17.39 9.37
N THR A 98 -2.79 -17.90 8.13
CA THR A 98 -1.70 -17.63 7.17
C THR A 98 -2.26 -17.02 5.89
N VAL A 99 -1.78 -15.82 5.55
CA VAL A 99 -2.13 -15.18 4.28
C VAL A 99 -1.20 -15.69 3.17
N GLU A 100 -1.78 -16.30 2.14
CA GLU A 100 -1.07 -16.81 0.97
C GLU A 100 -0.99 -15.74 -0.14
N ILE A 101 0.22 -15.27 -0.38
CA ILE A 101 0.53 -14.39 -1.51
C ILE A 101 0.91 -15.27 -2.70
N GLN A 102 0.09 -15.24 -3.76
CA GLN A 102 0.33 -16.02 -4.98
C GLN A 102 1.36 -15.34 -5.88
N LYS A 103 1.35 -14.00 -5.93
CA LYS A 103 2.23 -13.24 -6.80
C LYS A 103 2.53 -11.86 -6.22
N ILE A 104 3.80 -11.47 -6.34
CA ILE A 104 4.26 -10.09 -6.19
C ILE A 104 4.98 -9.74 -7.50
N GLN A 105 4.61 -8.61 -8.09
CA GLN A 105 5.24 -8.10 -9.31
C GLN A 105 5.54 -6.62 -9.13
N LEU A 106 6.75 -6.22 -9.51
CA LEU A 106 7.22 -4.84 -9.49
C LEU A 106 7.84 -4.57 -10.87
N ASP A 107 7.32 -3.56 -11.57
CA ASP A 107 7.75 -3.21 -12.92
C ASP A 107 8.24 -1.76 -12.96
N ASP A 108 9.18 -1.49 -13.88
CA ASP A 108 9.74 -0.16 -14.14
C ASP A 108 10.31 0.53 -12.89
N ILE A 109 11.03 -0.23 -12.06
CA ILE A 109 11.72 0.33 -10.89
C ILE A 109 12.96 1.08 -11.35
N GLN A 110 13.10 2.33 -10.91
CA GLN A 110 14.32 3.13 -11.05
C GLN A 110 14.78 3.55 -9.66
N LEU A 111 16.07 3.34 -9.38
CA LEU A 111 16.70 3.81 -8.15
C LEU A 111 17.86 4.75 -8.49
N THR A 112 17.93 5.85 -7.75
CA THR A 112 19.06 6.77 -7.78
C THR A 112 19.84 6.59 -6.49
N ILE A 113 21.07 6.09 -6.56
CA ILE A 113 21.96 5.99 -5.40
C ILE A 113 23.05 7.04 -5.52
N GLU A 114 23.14 7.91 -4.53
CA GLU A 114 24.09 9.01 -4.48
C GLU A 114 25.01 8.88 -3.26
N GLN A 115 26.31 8.83 -3.53
CA GLN A 115 27.35 8.83 -2.52
C GLN A 115 27.77 10.27 -2.18
N LYS A 116 27.83 10.59 -0.89
CA LYS A 116 28.38 11.83 -0.34
C LYS A 116 29.60 11.50 0.51
N GLY A 117 30.78 11.91 0.04
CA GLY A 117 32.03 11.58 0.71
C GLY A 117 32.24 10.06 0.82
N LEU A 118 32.88 9.61 1.89
CA LEU A 118 33.29 8.21 2.05
C LEU A 118 32.27 7.33 2.81
N SER A 119 31.35 7.92 3.58
CA SER A 119 30.52 7.19 4.55
C SER A 119 29.02 7.41 4.40
N GLU A 120 28.57 8.39 3.62
CA GLU A 120 27.16 8.77 3.55
C GLU A 120 26.58 8.51 2.16
N ASN A 121 25.38 7.97 2.10
CA ASN A 121 24.59 7.90 0.86
C ASN A 121 23.10 8.00 1.15
N ASN A 122 22.32 8.32 0.13
CA ASN A 122 20.88 8.55 0.26
C ASN A 122 20.11 7.31 0.69
N LEU A 123 20.51 6.11 0.24
CA LEU A 123 19.92 4.86 0.68
C LEU A 123 20.06 4.69 2.20
N GLN A 124 21.26 4.88 2.75
CA GLN A 124 21.49 4.78 4.19
C GLN A 124 20.71 5.85 4.96
N ALA A 125 20.64 7.07 4.44
CA ALA A 125 19.86 8.15 5.04
C ALA A 125 18.36 7.78 5.16
N ILE A 126 17.79 7.15 4.12
CA ILE A 126 16.41 6.65 4.13
C ILE A 126 16.26 5.48 5.11
N LEU A 127 17.17 4.49 5.08
CA LEU A 127 17.10 3.33 5.97
C LEU A 127 17.20 3.73 7.46
N ASN A 128 17.96 4.78 7.78
CA ASN A 128 18.07 5.32 9.14
C ASN A 128 16.76 5.94 9.66
N ASN A 129 15.82 6.27 8.77
CA ASN A 129 14.52 6.83 9.15
C ASN A 129 13.50 5.78 9.53
N LEU A 130 13.71 4.53 9.09
CA LEU A 130 12.78 3.44 9.35
C LEU A 130 12.54 3.29 10.86
N PRO A 131 11.29 2.97 11.27
CA PRO A 131 11.00 2.67 12.66
C PRO A 131 11.96 1.59 13.15
N LYS A 132 12.64 1.86 14.26
CA LYS A 132 13.43 0.83 14.92
C LYS A 132 12.44 -0.21 15.41
N SER A 133 12.53 -1.43 14.90
CA SER A 133 11.74 -2.53 15.43
C SER A 133 12.04 -2.63 16.93
N ASP A 134 11.01 -2.57 17.77
CA ASP A 134 11.11 -3.22 19.06
C ASP A 134 11.43 -4.70 18.76
N LYS A 135 12.42 -5.24 19.46
CA LYS A 135 12.83 -6.64 19.30
C LYS A 135 11.60 -7.55 19.47
N PRO A 136 11.55 -8.68 18.75
CA PRO A 136 10.45 -9.65 18.89
C PRO A 136 10.23 -10.08 20.35
#